data_AF-A0A961G298-F1
#
_entry.id   AF-A0A961G298-F1
#
_cell.length_a   1.000
_cell.length_b   1.000
_cell.length_c   1.000
_cell.angle_alpha   90.00
_cell.angle_beta   90.00
_cell.angle_gamma   90.00
#
_symmetry.space_group_name_H-M   'P 1'
#
loop_
_entity.id
_entity.type
_entity.pdbx_description
1 polymer ?
#
loop_
_entity_poly.entity_id
_entity_poly.type
_entity_poly.pdbx_seq_one_letter_code
_entity_poly.pdbx_strand_id
1 'polypeptide(L)'
;MTEWVGNGEVEGMSFFQVDAASLQRRGVTADQIPGLGESLGRGVLGGVAMSLAGFAPWALGGKLFRPLGEAGLYGLCALAFILTSGLLLHRLLAGPGSLGRFYKLFGISFVAYAAAWIAGWMAWRGHPGSVAGLSAGALAMTTMLVAAFGVWSRFLPVTLALLLPVAAGYFLGGMMEGHFMATATTSAARQMAMMSWGLCFGVGFGAGLGLAYYLCQRPPAPSSGHQSH
;
A
#
# COMPACT_ATOMS: atom_id res chain seq x y z
N MET A 1 21.51 -43.40 -4.03
CA MET A 1 20.34 -43.64 -3.17
C MET A 1 20.59 -42.82 -1.91
N THR A 2 20.30 -41.53 -2.00
CA THR A 2 20.60 -40.52 -0.98
C THR A 2 19.25 -40.02 -0.49
N GLU A 3 18.84 -40.52 0.66
CA GLU A 3 17.62 -40.08 1.35
C GLU A 3 17.75 -38.60 1.68
N TRP A 4 16.92 -37.80 1.01
CA TRP A 4 16.60 -36.46 1.46
C TRP A 4 15.85 -36.61 2.79
N VAL A 5 16.59 -36.43 3.90
CA VAL A 5 16.01 -36.27 5.22
C VAL A 5 15.24 -34.96 5.20
N GLY A 6 13.93 -35.07 5.00
CA GLY A 6 12.98 -33.99 5.22
C GLY A 6 13.05 -33.62 6.69
N ASN A 7 13.82 -32.59 7.00
CA ASN A 7 13.71 -31.90 8.28
C ASN A 7 12.24 -31.56 8.44
N GLY A 8 11.65 -32.06 9.53
CA GLY A 8 10.34 -31.63 10.01
C GLY A 8 10.43 -30.17 10.42
N GLU A 9 10.50 -29.28 9.43
CA GLU A 9 10.17 -27.87 9.60
C GLU A 9 8.76 -27.89 10.17
N VAL A 10 8.67 -27.65 11.47
CA VAL A 10 7.44 -27.24 12.13
C VAL A 10 6.85 -26.20 11.19
N GLU A 11 5.74 -26.54 10.51
CA GLU A 11 5.08 -25.68 9.54
C GLU A 11 4.72 -24.38 10.27
N GLY A 12 5.67 -23.46 10.28
CA GLY A 12 5.53 -22.17 10.91
C GLY A 12 4.48 -21.45 10.10
N MET A 13 3.27 -21.35 10.64
CA MET A 13 2.24 -20.54 10.02
C MET A 13 2.84 -19.16 9.76
N SER A 14 2.82 -18.71 8.49
CA SER A 14 3.24 -17.36 8.14
C SER A 14 2.59 -16.39 9.11
N PHE A 15 3.37 -15.48 9.68
CA PHE A 15 2.90 -14.50 10.67
C PHE A 15 1.64 -13.75 10.19
N PHE A 16 1.53 -13.53 8.89
CA PHE A 16 0.40 -12.84 8.26
C PHE A 16 -0.76 -13.77 7.85
N GLN A 17 -0.52 -15.08 7.76
CA GLN A 17 -1.49 -16.09 7.32
C GLN A 17 -2.12 -15.77 5.95
N VAL A 18 -1.32 -15.21 5.03
CA VAL A 18 -1.72 -14.86 3.66
C VAL A 18 -0.96 -15.66 2.59
N ASP A 19 -0.07 -16.57 3.01
CA ASP A 19 0.60 -17.48 2.10
C ASP A 19 -0.38 -18.50 1.49
N ALA A 20 0.03 -19.14 0.40
CA ALA A 20 -0.80 -20.08 -0.34
C ALA A 20 -1.34 -21.24 0.53
N ALA A 21 -0.52 -21.80 1.43
CA ALA A 21 -0.94 -22.90 2.30
C ALA A 21 -1.97 -22.44 3.34
N SER A 22 -1.79 -21.25 3.91
CA SER A 22 -2.77 -20.63 4.81
C SER A 22 -4.09 -20.30 4.11
N LEU A 23 -4.06 -19.87 2.85
CA LEU A 23 -5.26 -19.63 2.05
C LEU A 23 -5.97 -20.95 1.69
N GLN A 24 -5.23 -21.98 1.30
CA GLN A 24 -5.78 -23.32 1.03
C GLN A 24 -6.44 -23.93 2.28
N ARG A 25 -5.80 -23.85 3.45
CA ARG A 25 -6.37 -24.31 4.74
C ARG A 25 -7.67 -23.61 5.10
N ARG A 26 -7.89 -22.39 4.59
CA ARG A 26 -9.11 -21.61 4.79
C ARG A 26 -10.19 -21.90 3.73
N GLY A 27 -9.93 -22.85 2.83
CA GLY A 27 -10.83 -23.17 1.72
C GLY A 27 -10.93 -22.06 0.70
N VAL A 28 -9.90 -21.20 0.58
CA VAL A 28 -9.90 -20.13 -0.42
C VAL A 28 -9.64 -20.73 -1.79
N THR A 29 -10.61 -20.57 -2.67
CA THR A 29 -10.57 -21.07 -4.05
C THR A 29 -10.15 -19.96 -5.02
N ALA A 30 -9.70 -20.33 -6.22
CA ALA A 30 -9.17 -19.37 -7.20
C ALA A 30 -10.20 -18.33 -7.67
N ASP A 31 -11.49 -18.69 -7.68
CA ASP A 31 -12.63 -17.83 -8.00
C ASP A 31 -12.90 -16.77 -6.92
N GLN A 32 -12.42 -16.98 -5.68
CA GLN A 32 -12.54 -16.00 -4.60
C GLN A 32 -11.45 -14.94 -4.62
N ILE A 33 -10.42 -15.09 -5.47
CA ILE A 33 -9.37 -14.09 -5.65
C ILE A 33 -9.92 -12.97 -6.54
N PRO A 34 -9.94 -11.71 -6.07
CA PRO A 34 -10.47 -10.61 -6.86
C PRO A 34 -9.74 -10.49 -8.21
N GLY A 35 -10.52 -10.28 -9.28
CA GLY A 35 -9.97 -10.04 -10.60
C GLY A 35 -9.12 -8.75 -10.65
N LEU A 36 -8.40 -8.53 -11.76
CA LEU A 36 -7.58 -7.33 -11.93
C LEU A 36 -8.42 -6.05 -11.84
N GLY A 37 -9.50 -5.98 -12.61
CA GLY A 37 -10.39 -4.80 -12.63
C GLY A 37 -11.07 -4.55 -11.28
N GLU A 38 -11.45 -5.62 -10.58
CA GLU A 38 -12.04 -5.53 -9.25
C GLU A 38 -11.02 -5.05 -8.21
N SER A 39 -9.79 -5.57 -8.25
CA SER A 39 -8.69 -5.14 -7.38
C SER A 39 -8.32 -3.68 -7.61
N LEU A 40 -8.26 -3.25 -8.88
CA LEU A 40 -8.03 -1.86 -9.25
C LEU A 40 -9.18 -0.96 -8.79
N GLY A 41 -10.43 -1.32 -9.07
CA GLY A 41 -11.60 -0.53 -8.68
C GLY A 41 -11.71 -0.36 -7.17
N ARG A 42 -11.57 -1.46 -6.42
CA ARG A 42 -11.54 -1.44 -4.94
C ARG A 42 -10.36 -0.62 -4.42
N GLY A 43 -9.18 -0.83 -5.01
CA GLY A 43 -7.95 -0.13 -4.66
C GLY A 43 -8.09 1.38 -4.82
N VAL A 44 -8.53 1.86 -5.99
CA VAL A 44 -8.70 3.28 -6.28
C VAL A 44 -9.78 3.91 -5.40
N LEU A 45 -10.98 3.32 -5.33
CA LEU A 45 -12.08 3.89 -4.54
C LEU A 45 -11.73 3.94 -3.05
N GLY A 46 -11.22 2.84 -2.50
CA GLY A 46 -10.80 2.79 -1.10
C GLY A 46 -9.57 3.66 -0.84
N GLY A 47 -8.62 3.72 -1.78
CA GLY A 47 -7.41 4.53 -1.70
C GLY A 47 -7.70 6.03 -1.69
N VAL A 48 -8.64 6.50 -2.52
CA VAL A 48 -9.12 7.89 -2.50
C VAL A 48 -9.77 8.22 -1.16
N ALA A 49 -10.73 7.42 -0.70
CA ALA A 49 -11.43 7.67 0.56
C ALA A 49 -10.47 7.63 1.76
N MET A 50 -9.58 6.65 1.81
CA MET A 50 -8.53 6.52 2.83
C MET A 50 -7.57 7.72 2.79
N SER A 51 -7.16 8.16 1.60
CA SER A 51 -6.23 9.27 1.45
C SER A 51 -6.84 10.60 1.87
N LEU A 52 -8.08 10.88 1.46
CA LEU A 52 -8.80 12.08 1.92
C LEU A 52 -8.94 12.11 3.44
N ALA A 53 -9.25 10.98 4.07
CA ALA A 53 -9.27 10.87 5.53
C ALA A 53 -7.88 11.04 6.16
N GLY A 54 -6.84 10.47 5.53
CA GLY A 54 -5.45 10.58 5.94
C GLY A 54 -4.89 12.00 5.86
N PHE A 55 -5.31 12.80 4.88
CA PHE A 55 -4.91 14.21 4.72
C PHE A 55 -5.82 15.19 5.45
N ALA A 56 -6.98 14.76 5.95
CA ALA A 56 -7.88 15.63 6.69
C ALA A 56 -7.22 16.29 7.92
N PRO A 57 -6.38 15.61 8.73
CA PRO A 57 -5.67 16.27 9.82
C PRO A 57 -4.76 17.40 9.34
N TRP A 58 -4.08 17.23 8.21
CA TRP A 58 -3.22 18.26 7.62
C TRP A 58 -4.04 19.43 7.04
N ALA A 59 -5.08 19.12 6.26
CA ALA A 59 -5.90 20.12 5.60
C ALA A 59 -6.76 20.93 6.59
N LEU A 60 -7.39 20.27 7.57
CA LEU A 60 -8.38 20.88 8.47
C LEU A 60 -7.79 21.24 9.83
N GLY A 61 -6.74 20.54 10.26
CA GLY A 61 -6.23 20.59 11.63
C GLY A 61 -5.37 21.78 12.00
N GLY A 62 -5.17 22.74 11.07
CA GLY A 62 -4.38 23.96 11.17
C GLY A 62 -3.88 24.34 12.57
N LYS A 63 -4.61 25.20 13.30
CA LYS A 63 -4.19 25.66 14.63
C LYS A 63 -4.35 24.61 15.72
N LEU A 64 -5.24 23.64 15.52
CA LEU A 64 -5.59 22.61 16.52
C LEU A 64 -4.41 21.68 16.80
N PHE A 65 -3.65 21.30 15.76
CA PHE A 65 -2.51 20.38 15.90
C PHE A 65 -1.16 21.08 15.98
N ARG A 66 -1.11 22.41 16.03
CA ARG A 66 0.15 23.16 16.22
C ARG A 66 0.97 22.67 17.43
N PRO A 67 0.39 22.37 18.61
CA PRO A 67 1.17 21.91 19.76
C PRO A 67 1.87 20.56 19.54
N LEU A 68 1.39 19.73 18.59
CA LEU A 68 1.94 18.41 18.31
C LEU A 68 3.22 18.46 17.45
N GLY A 69 3.51 19.62 16.86
CA GLY A 69 4.59 19.78 15.89
C GLY A 69 4.37 18.97 14.60
N GLU A 70 5.37 19.01 13.73
CA GLU A 70 5.33 18.35 12.42
C GLU A 70 5.27 16.82 12.55
N ALA A 71 6.08 16.24 13.44
CA ALA A 71 6.09 14.79 13.68
C ALA A 71 4.74 14.29 14.20
N GLY A 72 4.11 15.01 15.13
CA GLY A 72 2.80 14.64 15.63
C GLY A 72 1.70 14.75 14.58
N LEU A 73 1.77 15.73 13.68
CA LEU A 73 0.87 15.82 12.53
C LEU A 73 1.03 14.62 11.59
N TYR A 74 2.26 14.24 11.25
CA TYR A 74 2.52 13.03 10.46
C TYR A 74 2.00 11.76 11.15
N GLY A 75 2.17 11.66 12.47
CA GLY A 75 1.62 10.56 13.26
C GLY A 75 0.09 10.48 13.18
N LEU A 76 -0.61 11.60 13.26
CA LEU A 76 -2.08 11.66 13.10
C LEU A 76 -2.52 11.26 11.70
N CYS A 77 -1.85 11.77 10.66
CA CYS A 77 -2.13 11.38 9.28
C CYS A 77 -1.93 9.86 9.11
N ALA A 78 -0.80 9.32 9.57
CA ALA A 78 -0.50 7.90 9.48
C ALA A 78 -1.52 7.03 10.22
N LEU A 79 -1.96 7.47 11.41
CA LEU A 79 -3.02 6.79 12.16
C LEU A 79 -4.34 6.80 11.37
N ALA A 80 -4.73 7.93 10.80
CA ALA A 80 -5.94 8.02 9.97
C ALA A 80 -5.88 7.11 8.74
N PHE A 81 -4.72 7.04 8.05
CA PHE A 81 -4.48 6.09 6.97
C PHE A 81 -4.68 4.64 7.42
N ILE A 82 -4.06 4.25 8.54
CA ILE A 82 -4.14 2.87 9.05
C ILE A 82 -5.58 2.52 9.44
N LEU A 83 -6.26 3.38 10.19
CA LEU A 83 -7.63 3.12 10.68
C LEU A 83 -8.65 3.05 9.54
N THR A 84 -8.50 3.87 8.51
CA THR A 84 -9.46 3.88 7.40
C THR A 84 -9.17 2.82 6.35
N SER A 85 -7.91 2.41 6.18
CA SER A 85 -7.53 1.41 5.18
C SER A 85 -8.19 0.06 5.44
N GLY A 86 -8.25 -0.42 6.68
CA GLY A 86 -8.86 -1.72 6.97
C GLY A 86 -10.33 -1.75 6.60
N LEU A 87 -11.09 -0.69 6.93
CA LEU A 87 -12.51 -0.61 6.58
C LEU A 87 -12.74 -0.59 5.06
N LEU A 88 -11.90 0.14 4.32
CA LEU A 88 -12.11 0.42 2.91
C LEU A 88 -11.46 -0.60 1.96
N LEU A 89 -10.34 -1.19 2.37
CA LEU A 89 -9.44 -1.96 1.48
C LEU A 89 -9.25 -3.41 1.90
N HIS A 90 -9.79 -3.89 3.02
CA HIS A 90 -9.62 -5.29 3.43
C HIS A 90 -10.10 -6.31 2.38
N ARG A 91 -11.05 -5.94 1.53
CA ARG A 91 -11.54 -6.76 0.42
C ARG A 91 -10.57 -6.89 -0.76
N LEU A 92 -9.41 -6.25 -0.71
CA LEU A 92 -8.30 -6.57 -1.61
C LEU A 92 -7.67 -7.93 -1.26
N LEU A 93 -7.82 -8.38 -0.01
CA LEU A 93 -7.32 -9.66 0.45
C LEU A 93 -8.43 -10.71 0.40
N ALA A 94 -8.14 -11.84 -0.26
CA ALA A 94 -9.07 -12.96 -0.39
C ALA A 94 -9.29 -13.73 0.93
N GLY A 95 -10.45 -14.38 1.00
CA GLY A 95 -10.81 -15.32 2.05
C GLY A 95 -11.42 -14.69 3.33
N PRO A 96 -12.03 -15.53 4.19
CA PRO A 96 -12.72 -15.08 5.40
C PRO A 96 -11.74 -14.48 6.41
N GLY A 97 -12.20 -13.50 7.20
CA GLY A 97 -11.36 -12.82 8.20
C GLY A 97 -10.29 -11.90 7.61
N SER A 98 -10.50 -11.39 6.38
CA SER A 98 -9.55 -10.53 5.69
C SER A 98 -9.29 -9.21 6.41
N LEU A 99 -10.25 -8.66 7.17
CA LEU A 99 -10.07 -7.41 7.92
C LEU A 99 -8.88 -7.42 8.88
N GLY A 100 -8.81 -8.42 9.76
CA GLY A 100 -7.71 -8.53 10.73
C GLY A 100 -6.35 -8.82 10.08
N ARG A 101 -6.33 -9.67 9.04
CA ARG A 101 -5.11 -9.95 8.27
C ARG A 101 -4.63 -8.72 7.53
N PHE A 102 -5.55 -7.97 6.92
CA PHE A 102 -5.25 -6.74 6.20
C PHE A 102 -4.68 -5.69 7.14
N TYR A 103 -5.30 -5.42 8.31
CA TYR A 103 -4.75 -4.48 9.29
C TYR A 103 -3.32 -4.83 9.71
N LYS A 104 -3.04 -6.11 9.97
CA LYS A 104 -1.69 -6.56 10.34
C LYS A 104 -0.70 -6.32 9.20
N LEU A 105 -1.01 -6.78 7.99
CA LEU A 105 -0.11 -6.67 6.84
C LEU A 105 0.05 -5.24 6.36
N PHE A 106 -1.06 -4.54 6.09
CA PHE A 106 -1.05 -3.17 5.63
C PHE A 106 -0.51 -2.23 6.71
N GLY A 107 -0.95 -2.37 7.97
CA GLY A 107 -0.51 -1.47 9.05
C GLY A 107 1.00 -1.49 9.23
N ILE A 108 1.61 -2.67 9.33
CA ILE A 108 3.06 -2.79 9.50
C ILE A 108 3.80 -2.33 8.23
N SER A 109 3.33 -2.73 7.05
CA SER A 109 3.98 -2.33 5.78
C SER A 109 3.85 -0.84 5.48
N PHE A 110 2.73 -0.21 5.86
CA PHE A 110 2.52 1.22 5.74
C PHE A 110 3.37 2.02 6.73
N VAL A 111 3.55 1.54 7.95
CA VAL A 111 4.50 2.16 8.91
C VAL A 111 5.92 2.11 8.36
N ALA A 112 6.35 0.97 7.82
CA ALA A 112 7.68 0.84 7.19
C ALA A 112 7.81 1.78 5.97
N TYR A 113 6.79 1.83 5.12
CA TYR A 113 6.71 2.77 3.99
C TYR A 113 6.87 4.22 4.45
N ALA A 114 6.07 4.64 5.44
CA ALA A 114 6.04 6.02 5.93
C ALA A 114 7.36 6.41 6.57
N ALA A 115 7.96 5.53 7.38
CA ALA A 115 9.27 5.76 8.00
C ALA A 115 10.37 5.92 6.95
N ALA A 116 10.42 5.04 5.94
CA ALA A 116 11.38 5.12 4.85
C ALA A 116 11.18 6.39 4.00
N TRP A 117 9.93 6.76 3.74
CA TRP A 117 9.60 7.97 3.01
C TRP A 117 10.05 9.23 3.77
N ILE A 118 9.72 9.33 5.07
CA ILE A 118 10.12 10.44 5.94
C ILE A 118 11.65 10.53 6.00
N ALA A 119 12.35 9.41 6.17
CA ALA A 119 13.82 9.39 6.21
C ALA A 119 14.43 9.90 4.88
N GLY A 120 13.92 9.43 3.74
CA GLY A 120 14.37 9.89 2.42
C GLY A 120 14.10 11.38 2.19
N TRP A 121 12.91 11.86 2.60
CA TRP A 121 12.56 13.28 2.54
C TRP A 121 13.46 14.14 3.42
N MET A 122 13.71 13.72 4.66
CA MET A 122 14.54 14.49 5.60
C MET A 122 16.02 14.50 5.19
N ALA A 123 16.51 13.44 4.56
CA ALA A 123 17.90 13.33 4.14
C ALA A 123 18.27 14.29 3.00
N TRP A 124 17.43 14.39 1.95
CA TRP A 124 17.76 15.17 0.74
C TRP A 124 16.85 16.36 0.49
N ARG A 125 15.61 16.35 1.00
CA ARG A 125 14.55 17.34 0.75
C ARG A 125 14.27 17.58 -0.74
N GLY A 126 13.25 18.39 -1.03
CA GLY A 126 12.86 18.74 -2.40
C GLY A 126 12.57 17.52 -3.29
N HIS A 127 12.67 17.69 -4.61
CA HIS A 127 12.39 16.61 -5.56
C HIS A 127 13.29 15.37 -5.38
N PRO A 128 14.61 15.48 -5.16
CA PRO A 128 15.45 14.30 -4.92
C PRO A 128 15.00 13.52 -3.67
N GLY A 129 14.69 14.22 -2.58
CA GLY A 129 14.16 13.60 -1.36
C GLY A 129 12.81 12.92 -1.56
N SER A 130 11.90 13.54 -2.33
CA SER A 130 10.61 12.92 -2.69
C SER A 130 10.81 11.62 -3.46
N VAL A 131 11.66 11.63 -4.50
CA VAL A 131 11.91 10.44 -5.33
C VAL A 131 12.55 9.33 -4.50
N ALA A 132 13.56 9.67 -3.70
CA ALA A 132 14.25 8.74 -2.82
C ALA A 132 13.30 8.13 -1.78
N GLY A 133 12.54 8.97 -1.09
CA GLY A 133 11.57 8.55 -0.08
C GLY A 133 10.47 7.66 -0.67
N LEU A 134 9.91 8.02 -1.83
CA LEU A 134 8.91 7.21 -2.52
C LEU A 134 9.46 5.86 -2.94
N SER A 135 10.68 5.84 -3.47
CA SER A 135 11.33 4.61 -3.92
C SER A 135 11.66 3.69 -2.73
N ALA A 136 12.25 4.23 -1.67
CA ALA A 136 12.57 3.51 -0.45
C ALA A 136 11.30 2.97 0.25
N GLY A 137 10.26 3.81 0.36
CA GLY A 137 8.97 3.41 0.91
C GLY A 137 8.32 2.29 0.11
N ALA A 138 8.26 2.42 -1.22
CA ALA A 138 7.69 1.41 -2.10
C ALA A 138 8.44 0.08 -2.03
N LEU A 139 9.78 0.11 -1.96
CA LEU A 139 10.62 -1.08 -1.77
C LEU A 139 10.35 -1.74 -0.41
N ALA A 140 10.27 -0.97 0.67
CA ALA A 140 9.97 -1.48 2.00
C ALA A 140 8.59 -2.18 2.03
N MET A 141 7.55 -1.52 1.52
CA MET A 141 6.21 -2.11 1.44
C MET A 141 6.18 -3.35 0.53
N THR A 142 6.82 -3.30 -0.64
CA THR A 142 6.90 -4.45 -1.56
C THR A 142 7.56 -5.65 -0.89
N THR A 143 8.69 -5.43 -0.22
CA THR A 143 9.44 -6.47 0.49
C THR A 143 8.53 -7.19 1.48
N MET A 144 7.77 -6.43 2.28
CA MET A 144 6.85 -6.99 3.26
C MET A 144 5.68 -7.74 2.61
N LEU A 145 5.11 -7.20 1.53
CA LEU A 145 4.04 -7.88 0.80
C LEU A 145 4.52 -9.20 0.20
N VAL A 146 5.60 -9.21 -0.59
CA VAL A 146 6.04 -10.47 -1.22
C VAL A 146 6.53 -11.50 -0.21
N ALA A 147 7.13 -11.06 0.91
CA ALA A 147 7.50 -11.92 2.02
C ALA A 147 6.25 -12.54 2.67
N ALA A 148 5.23 -11.74 2.96
CA ALA A 148 4.00 -12.20 3.59
C ALA A 148 3.25 -13.25 2.76
N PHE A 149 3.24 -13.08 1.43
CA PHE A 149 2.61 -14.00 0.48
C PHE A 149 3.53 -15.15 0.03
N GLY A 150 4.82 -15.11 0.34
CA GLY A 150 5.79 -16.13 -0.08
C GLY A 150 6.09 -16.14 -1.58
N VAL A 151 6.00 -14.98 -2.26
CA VAL A 151 6.06 -14.86 -3.73
C VAL A 151 7.21 -13.96 -4.21
N TRP A 152 8.44 -14.24 -3.75
CA TRP A 152 9.63 -13.45 -4.06
C TRP A 152 9.94 -13.32 -5.56
N SER A 153 9.54 -14.29 -6.38
CA SER A 153 9.65 -14.21 -7.85
C SER A 153 8.87 -13.03 -8.45
N ARG A 154 7.96 -12.42 -7.69
CA ARG A 154 7.17 -11.25 -8.09
C ARG A 154 7.64 -9.94 -7.47
N PHE A 155 8.81 -9.91 -6.85
CA PHE A 155 9.34 -8.69 -6.22
C PHE A 155 9.37 -7.49 -7.18
N LEU A 156 9.97 -7.67 -8.36
CA LEU A 156 10.07 -6.59 -9.35
C LEU A 156 8.70 -6.13 -9.88
N PRO A 157 7.80 -7.00 -10.38
CA PRO A 157 6.49 -6.54 -10.87
C PRO A 157 5.64 -5.90 -9.76
N VAL A 158 5.71 -6.39 -8.51
CA VAL A 158 5.01 -5.75 -7.37
C VAL A 158 5.61 -4.38 -7.05
N THR A 159 6.94 -4.25 -7.11
CA THR A 159 7.62 -2.96 -6.92
C THR A 159 7.15 -1.94 -7.95
N LEU A 160 7.15 -2.31 -9.23
CA LEU A 160 6.71 -1.43 -10.31
C LEU A 160 5.21 -1.09 -10.20
N ALA A 161 4.39 -2.08 -9.83
CA ALA A 161 2.97 -1.90 -9.59
C ALA A 161 2.68 -0.92 -8.46
N LEU A 162 3.51 -0.84 -7.42
CA LEU A 162 3.37 0.16 -6.36
C LEU A 162 4.01 1.50 -6.74
N LEU A 163 5.27 1.47 -7.14
CA LEU A 163 6.08 2.68 -7.31
C LEU A 163 5.54 3.59 -8.41
N LEU A 164 5.16 3.04 -9.58
CA LEU A 164 4.77 3.88 -10.72
C LEU A 164 3.44 4.62 -10.46
N PRO A 165 2.34 3.95 -10.02
CA PRO A 165 1.10 4.65 -9.72
C PRO A 165 1.23 5.61 -8.54
N VAL A 166 1.96 5.22 -7.48
CA VAL A 166 2.20 6.10 -6.32
C VAL A 166 2.97 7.35 -6.73
N ALA A 167 4.05 7.20 -7.50
CA ALA A 167 4.82 8.34 -8.00
C ALA A 167 3.96 9.25 -8.88
N ALA A 168 3.18 8.67 -9.82
CA ALA A 168 2.28 9.43 -10.66
C ALA A 168 1.26 10.23 -9.83
N GLY A 169 0.60 9.59 -8.86
CA GLY A 169 -0.36 10.25 -7.96
C GLY A 169 0.27 11.33 -7.09
N TYR A 170 1.48 11.08 -6.56
CA TYR A 170 2.23 12.01 -5.73
C TYR A 170 2.62 13.28 -6.50
N PHE A 171 3.22 13.14 -7.68
CA PHE A 171 3.66 14.30 -8.48
C PHE A 171 2.48 15.05 -9.10
N LEU A 172 1.44 14.33 -9.58
CA LEU A 172 0.22 14.98 -10.04
C LEU A 172 -0.47 15.76 -8.92
N GLY A 173 -0.52 15.20 -7.73
CA GLY A 173 -1.02 15.89 -6.54
C GLY A 173 -0.25 17.19 -6.29
N GLY A 174 1.08 17.16 -6.34
CA GLY A 174 1.91 18.35 -6.14
C GLY A 174 1.65 19.45 -7.18
N MET A 175 1.43 19.06 -8.45
CA MET A 175 1.05 20.01 -9.49
C MET A 175 -0.33 20.63 -9.24
N MET A 176 -1.33 19.83 -8.86
CA MET A 176 -2.68 20.31 -8.59
C MET A 176 -2.74 21.20 -7.35
N GLU A 177 -2.07 20.80 -6.27
CA GLU A 177 -1.95 21.61 -5.07
C GLU A 177 -1.30 22.95 -5.38
N GLY A 178 -0.17 22.95 -6.11
CA GLY A 178 0.52 24.18 -6.50
C GLY A 178 -0.36 25.11 -7.33
N HIS A 179 -1.13 24.57 -8.28
CA HIS A 179 -2.08 25.32 -9.09
C HIS A 179 -3.19 25.98 -8.24
N PHE A 180 -3.82 25.22 -7.34
CA PHE A 180 -4.85 25.76 -6.46
C PHE A 180 -4.27 26.75 -5.44
N MET A 181 -3.07 26.49 -4.92
CA MET A 181 -2.44 27.35 -3.92
C MET A 181 -2.05 28.71 -4.52
N ALA A 182 -1.63 28.77 -5.79
CA ALA A 182 -1.32 30.01 -6.48
C ALA A 182 -2.53 30.96 -6.60
N THR A 183 -3.75 30.42 -6.56
CA THR A 183 -5.00 31.19 -6.67
C THR A 183 -5.79 31.25 -5.35
N ALA A 184 -5.29 30.63 -4.29
CA ALA A 184 -6.00 30.48 -3.01
C ALA A 184 -5.97 31.76 -2.17
N THR A 185 -7.03 32.56 -2.24
CA THR A 185 -7.24 33.75 -1.41
C THR A 185 -7.94 33.47 -0.08
N THR A 186 -8.57 32.30 0.07
CA THR A 186 -9.36 31.94 1.26
C THR A 186 -8.82 30.68 1.94
N SER A 187 -9.17 30.48 3.22
CA SER A 187 -8.86 29.25 3.95
C SER A 187 -9.49 28.02 3.29
N ALA A 188 -10.71 28.15 2.78
CA ALA A 188 -11.40 27.09 2.05
C ALA A 188 -10.63 26.70 0.76
N ALA A 189 -10.13 27.68 0.00
CA ALA A 189 -9.32 27.41 -1.19
C ALA A 189 -8.02 26.68 -0.85
N ARG A 190 -7.36 27.03 0.26
CA ARG A 190 -6.16 26.31 0.73
C ARG A 190 -6.47 24.87 1.15
N GLN A 191 -7.60 24.65 1.82
CA GLN A 191 -8.07 23.31 2.18
C GLN A 191 -8.35 22.47 0.93
N MET A 192 -8.99 23.04 -0.09
CA MET A 192 -9.21 22.36 -1.37
C MET A 192 -7.90 22.02 -2.06
N ALA A 193 -6.90 22.91 -2.05
CA ALA A 193 -5.57 22.62 -2.58
C ALA A 193 -4.94 21.40 -1.89
N MET A 194 -4.94 21.38 -0.55
CA MET A 194 -4.43 20.26 0.25
C MET A 194 -5.20 18.95 0.01
N MET A 195 -6.52 19.02 -0.10
CA MET A 195 -7.36 17.85 -0.37
C MET A 195 -7.20 17.32 -1.80
N SER A 196 -6.91 18.21 -2.77
CA SER A 196 -6.62 17.79 -4.15
C SER A 196 -5.35 16.93 -4.21
N TRP A 197 -4.36 17.21 -3.36
CA TRP A 197 -3.18 16.38 -3.18
C TRP A 197 -3.58 14.98 -2.72
N GLY A 198 -4.42 14.91 -1.68
CA GLY A 198 -4.94 13.65 -1.15
C GLY A 198 -5.75 12.85 -2.18
N LEU A 199 -6.53 13.52 -3.04
CA LEU A 199 -7.26 12.85 -4.12
C LEU A 199 -6.30 12.18 -5.11
N CYS A 200 -5.33 12.92 -5.65
CA CYS A 200 -4.37 12.40 -6.64
C CYS A 200 -3.49 11.29 -6.05
N PHE A 201 -2.98 11.50 -4.84
CA PHE A 201 -2.20 10.49 -4.13
C PHE A 201 -3.05 9.24 -3.87
N GLY A 202 -4.31 9.40 -3.47
CA GLY A 202 -5.23 8.30 -3.20
C GLY A 202 -5.54 7.45 -4.44
N VAL A 203 -5.69 8.07 -5.62
CA VAL A 203 -5.83 7.35 -6.89
C VAL A 203 -4.58 6.52 -7.17
N GLY A 204 -3.39 7.15 -7.11
CA GLY A 204 -2.12 6.49 -7.40
C GLY A 204 -1.81 5.35 -6.41
N PHE A 205 -1.84 5.64 -5.12
CA PHE A 205 -1.58 4.68 -4.05
C PHE A 205 -2.64 3.56 -4.01
N GLY A 206 -3.92 3.90 -4.20
CA GLY A 206 -5.00 2.93 -4.31
C GLY A 206 -4.85 1.97 -5.49
N ALA A 207 -4.55 2.50 -6.68
CA ALA A 207 -4.28 1.68 -7.87
C ALA A 207 -3.06 0.77 -7.64
N GLY A 208 -1.99 1.32 -7.06
CA GLY A 208 -0.77 0.56 -6.78
C GLY A 208 -0.99 -0.58 -5.79
N LEU A 209 -1.74 -0.35 -4.70
CA LEU A 209 -2.13 -1.40 -3.77
C LEU A 209 -3.01 -2.45 -4.45
N GLY A 210 -4.01 -2.04 -5.23
CA GLY A 210 -4.88 -2.95 -5.97
C GLY A 210 -4.07 -3.91 -6.86
N LEU A 211 -3.12 -3.37 -7.63
CA LEU A 211 -2.21 -4.16 -8.46
C LEU A 211 -1.29 -5.06 -7.63
N ALA A 212 -0.71 -4.54 -6.55
CA ALA A 212 0.20 -5.31 -5.69
C ALA A 212 -0.49 -6.53 -5.06
N TYR A 213 -1.68 -6.35 -4.47
CA TYR A 213 -2.45 -7.44 -3.89
C TYR A 213 -2.91 -8.45 -4.95
N TYR A 214 -3.33 -7.97 -6.12
CA TYR A 214 -3.65 -8.85 -7.25
C TYR A 214 -2.43 -9.71 -7.65
N LEU A 215 -1.28 -9.07 -7.86
CA LEU A 215 -0.05 -9.74 -8.24
C LEU A 215 0.47 -10.66 -7.14
N CYS A 216 0.26 -10.38 -5.86
CA CYS A 216 0.71 -11.28 -4.79
C CYS A 216 -0.17 -12.53 -4.66
N GLN A 217 -1.46 -12.45 -4.98
CA GLN A 217 -2.43 -13.53 -4.74
C GLN A 217 -2.57 -14.52 -5.90
N ARG A 218 -2.14 -14.20 -7.12
CA ARG A 218 -2.30 -15.13 -8.25
C ARG A 218 -1.48 -16.42 -8.04
N PRO A 219 -1.99 -17.60 -8.39
CA PRO A 219 -1.17 -18.79 -8.48
C PRO A 219 0.01 -18.58 -9.45
N PRO A 220 1.16 -19.25 -9.25
CA PRO A 220 2.18 -19.36 -10.30
C PRO A 220 1.53 -19.91 -11.57
N ALA A 221 1.97 -19.45 -12.75
CA ALA A 221 1.59 -20.14 -13.97
C ALA A 221 2.02 -21.60 -13.85
N PRO A 222 1.19 -22.59 -14.25
CA PRO A 222 1.64 -23.98 -14.28
C PRO A 222 2.92 -24.00 -15.11
N SER A 223 4.01 -24.52 -14.54
CA SER A 223 5.21 -24.79 -15.32
C SER A 223 4.75 -25.60 -16.52
N SER A 224 4.99 -25.11 -17.75
CA SER A 224 4.74 -25.86 -18.97
C SER A 224 5.65 -27.08 -18.95
N GLY A 225 5.24 -28.09 -18.19
CA GLY A 225 5.93 -29.35 -18.06
C GLY A 225 6.05 -29.88 -19.46
N HIS A 226 7.30 -30.06 -19.89
CA HIS A 226 7.63 -30.91 -21.01
C HIS A 226 6.87 -32.22 -20.77
N GLN A 227 5.76 -32.42 -21.50
CA GLN A 227 5.19 -33.74 -21.65
C GLN A 227 6.22 -34.49 -22.49
N SER A 228 7.17 -35.13 -21.82
CA SER A 228 8.04 -36.11 -22.46
C SER A 228 7.14 -37.28 -22.84
N HIS A 229 6.71 -37.28 -24.11
CA HIS A 229 6.10 -38.41 -24.78
C HIS A 229 7.09 -39.58 -24.85
#